data_AF-A0A5C1YL48-F1
#
_entry.id   AF-A0A5C1YL48-F1
#
_cell.length_a   1.000
_cell.length_b   1.000
_cell.length_c   1.000
_cell.angle_alpha   90.00
_cell.angle_beta   90.00
_cell.angle_gamma   90.00
#
_symmetry.space_group_name_H-M   'P 1'
#
loop_
_entity.id
_entity.type
_entity.pdbx_description
1 polymer ?
#
loop_
_entity_poly.entity_id
_entity_poly.type
_entity_poly.pdbx_seq_one_letter_code
_entity_poly.pdbx_strand_id
1 'polypeptide(L)'
;MEIRSAVELPAVREDIELHTSDGLTLVGELATPVERPAVATLVTLHPLPTHGGFMDSHVLRKAAARLPAMVGFAVLRFNTRGTSSPRGRSQGEFGDGVAERADVAAAVAFVRERGLPKPWLVGWSFGTELALKYGLEHDIEGVILLSPPLRRTTPAELARWNGASVPVVAVVPEHDDFLQPAEAAEQFAAVPHARVVPVEGGKHLWVGESQTRRVLDEIVETVLPGSAPLPTTWPADAAR
;
A
#
# COMPACT_ATOMS: atom_id res chain seq x y z
N MET A 1 4.04 24.34 10.84
CA MET A 1 3.63 23.32 11.82
C MET A 1 4.49 22.07 11.64
N GLU A 2 4.95 21.44 12.72
CA GLU A 2 5.68 20.16 12.65
C GLU A 2 4.72 19.01 12.29
N ILE A 3 5.14 18.11 11.40
CA ILE A 3 4.33 16.94 10.99
C ILE A 3 4.59 15.80 11.96
N ARG A 4 3.64 15.60 12.88
CA ARG A 4 3.66 14.55 13.90
C ARG A 4 2.70 13.41 13.54
N SER A 5 2.69 12.35 14.35
CA SER A 5 1.96 11.09 14.11
C SER A 5 0.48 11.23 13.73
N ALA A 6 -0.23 12.23 14.27
CA ALA A 6 -1.66 12.43 14.06
C ALA A 6 -2.01 13.55 13.07
N VAL A 7 -1.01 14.16 12.42
CA VAL A 7 -1.23 15.27 11.50
C VAL A 7 -1.87 14.75 10.21
N GLU A 8 -3.03 15.30 9.88
CA GLU A 8 -3.68 15.21 8.58
C GLU A 8 -3.43 16.51 7.81
N LEU A 9 -2.89 16.38 6.61
CA LEU A 9 -2.64 17.49 5.71
C LEU A 9 -3.82 17.69 4.74
N PRO A 10 -3.92 18.85 4.07
CA PRO A 10 -4.99 19.12 3.12
C PRO A 10 -5.10 18.04 2.05
N ALA A 11 -6.29 17.46 1.91
CA ALA A 11 -6.64 16.50 0.87
C ALA A 11 -8.17 16.49 0.73
N VAL A 12 -8.66 16.23 -0.48
CA VAL A 12 -10.06 15.86 -0.69
C VAL A 12 -10.20 14.39 -0.30
N ARG A 13 -11.07 14.10 0.67
CA ARG A 13 -11.32 12.75 1.18
C ARG A 13 -12.76 12.37 0.89
N GLU A 14 -12.94 11.22 0.27
CA GLU A 14 -14.22 10.67 -0.13
C GLU A 14 -14.36 9.26 0.42
N ASP A 15 -15.44 8.99 1.14
CA ASP A 15 -15.86 7.61 1.44
C ASP A 15 -16.37 6.97 0.15
N ILE A 16 -15.86 5.78 -0.16
CA ILE A 16 -16.14 5.08 -1.41
C ILE A 16 -16.59 3.65 -1.15
N GLU A 17 -17.32 3.11 -2.10
CA GLU A 17 -17.66 1.70 -2.18
C GLU A 17 -16.98 1.08 -3.40
N LEU A 18 -16.44 -0.11 -3.25
CA LEU A 18 -15.94 -0.94 -4.35
C LEU A 18 -16.89 -2.11 -4.54
N HIS A 19 -17.29 -2.35 -5.79
CA HIS A 19 -18.14 -3.49 -6.14
C HIS A 19 -17.32 -4.58 -6.83
N THR A 20 -17.28 -5.76 -6.22
CA THR A 20 -16.52 -6.90 -6.74
C THR A 20 -17.30 -7.66 -7.80
N SER A 21 -16.60 -8.40 -8.66
CA SER A 21 -17.22 -9.23 -9.70
C SER A 21 -18.05 -10.40 -9.15
N ASP A 22 -17.82 -10.78 -7.90
CA ASP A 22 -18.62 -11.77 -7.15
C ASP A 22 -19.76 -11.14 -6.32
N GLY A 23 -20.05 -9.85 -6.53
CA GLY A 23 -21.25 -9.18 -6.02
C GLY A 23 -21.16 -8.65 -4.59
N LEU A 24 -19.96 -8.49 -4.05
CA LEU A 24 -19.73 -7.89 -2.74
C LEU A 24 -19.51 -6.39 -2.85
N THR A 25 -19.90 -5.67 -1.80
CA THR A 25 -19.56 -4.26 -1.59
C THR A 25 -18.50 -4.14 -0.50
N LEU A 26 -17.39 -3.49 -0.84
CA LEU A 26 -16.27 -3.22 0.06
C LEU A 26 -16.23 -1.73 0.40
N VAL A 27 -15.94 -1.40 1.65
CA VAL A 27 -15.84 -0.01 2.11
C VAL A 27 -14.41 0.52 1.97
N GLY A 28 -14.26 1.79 1.60
CA GLY A 28 -12.97 2.42 1.44
C GLY A 28 -12.98 3.95 1.60
N GLU A 29 -11.81 4.54 1.42
CA GLU A 29 -11.60 5.98 1.28
C GLU A 29 -10.64 6.27 0.12
N LEU A 30 -10.97 7.27 -0.69
CA LEU A 30 -10.05 7.90 -1.64
C LEU A 30 -9.60 9.26 -1.10
N ALA A 31 -8.30 9.44 -0.92
CA ALA A 31 -7.69 10.73 -0.61
C ALA A 31 -6.94 11.29 -1.83
N THR A 32 -7.23 12.52 -2.24
CA THR A 32 -6.62 13.17 -3.42
C THR A 32 -6.10 14.58 -3.11
N PRO A 33 -5.15 15.12 -3.91
CA PRO A 33 -4.67 16.49 -3.72
C PRO A 33 -5.78 17.52 -3.95
N VAL A 34 -5.76 18.63 -3.21
CA VAL A 34 -6.82 19.66 -3.25
C VAL A 34 -6.76 20.51 -4.52
N GLU A 35 -5.56 20.99 -4.88
CA GLU A 35 -5.41 22.07 -5.87
C GLU A 35 -4.97 21.59 -7.26
N ARG A 36 -4.57 20.32 -7.39
CA ARG A 36 -3.94 19.78 -8.59
C ARG A 36 -4.35 18.34 -8.85
N PRO A 37 -4.36 17.89 -10.11
CA PRO A 37 -4.50 16.46 -10.43
C PRO A 37 -3.44 15.62 -9.71
N ALA A 38 -3.79 14.38 -9.38
CA ALA A 38 -2.85 13.44 -8.80
C ALA A 38 -1.73 13.12 -9.81
N VAL A 39 -0.48 13.08 -9.35
CA VAL A 39 0.68 12.71 -10.18
C VAL A 39 0.96 11.21 -10.19
N ALA A 40 0.45 10.49 -9.18
CA ALA A 40 0.50 9.04 -9.07
C ALA A 40 -0.66 8.55 -8.18
N THR A 41 -0.96 7.25 -8.27
CA THR A 41 -1.99 6.61 -7.43
C THR A 41 -1.39 5.46 -6.64
N LEU A 42 -1.69 5.40 -5.35
CA LEU A 42 -1.42 4.25 -4.49
C LEU A 42 -2.72 3.51 -4.22
N VAL A 43 -2.77 2.22 -4.52
CA VAL A 43 -3.81 1.31 -4.04
C VAL A 43 -3.23 0.53 -2.88
N THR A 44 -3.75 0.73 -1.68
CA THR A 44 -3.18 0.13 -0.47
C THR A 44 -3.88 -1.18 -0.11
N LEU A 45 -3.10 -2.22 0.18
CA LEU A 45 -3.58 -3.53 0.64
C LEU A 45 -3.14 -3.73 2.09
N HIS A 46 -4.09 -3.80 3.01
CA HIS A 46 -3.85 -3.78 4.44
C HIS A 46 -3.26 -5.09 4.99
N PRO A 47 -2.65 -5.06 6.21
CA PRO A 47 -2.19 -6.27 6.89
C PRO A 47 -3.34 -7.21 7.28
N LEU A 48 -3.00 -8.40 7.79
CA LEU A 48 -3.93 -9.51 7.97
C LEU A 48 -5.17 -9.14 8.81
N PRO A 49 -6.41 -9.23 8.27
CA PRO A 49 -7.60 -8.76 8.98
C PRO A 49 -7.94 -9.55 10.24
N THR A 50 -7.66 -10.86 10.25
CA THR A 50 -7.87 -11.71 11.43
C THR A 50 -6.97 -11.34 12.62
N HIS A 51 -5.95 -10.50 12.40
CA HIS A 51 -5.04 -9.98 13.43
C HIS A 51 -5.15 -8.46 13.60
N GLY A 52 -6.31 -7.89 13.25
CA GLY A 52 -6.60 -6.47 13.45
C GLY A 52 -6.05 -5.55 12.36
N GLY A 53 -5.63 -6.09 11.22
CA GLY A 53 -5.30 -5.30 10.04
C GLY A 53 -6.55 -4.77 9.32
N PHE A 54 -6.50 -3.52 8.88
CA PHE A 54 -7.58 -2.87 8.13
C PHE A 54 -7.05 -1.61 7.44
N MET A 55 -7.87 -0.93 6.65
CA MET A 55 -7.42 0.18 5.81
C MET A 55 -6.81 1.39 6.57
N ASP A 56 -7.07 1.56 7.87
CA ASP A 56 -6.45 2.60 8.70
C ASP A 56 -5.25 2.11 9.54
N SER A 57 -4.68 0.93 9.23
CA SER A 57 -3.37 0.56 9.78
C SER A 57 -2.36 1.69 9.52
N HIS A 58 -1.52 2.01 10.52
CA HIS A 58 -0.98 3.37 10.66
C HIS A 58 -0.12 3.86 9.49
N VAL A 59 0.63 2.99 8.82
CA VAL A 59 1.41 3.38 7.62
C VAL A 59 0.47 3.85 6.52
N LEU A 60 -0.57 3.06 6.22
CA LEU A 60 -1.54 3.36 5.16
C LEU A 60 -2.36 4.61 5.49
N ARG A 61 -2.81 4.73 6.75
CA ARG A 61 -3.50 5.95 7.23
C ARG A 61 -2.63 7.19 7.07
N LYS A 62 -1.36 7.13 7.46
CA LYS A 62 -0.44 8.27 7.35
C LYS A 62 -0.09 8.58 5.89
N ALA A 63 -0.03 7.58 5.01
CA ALA A 63 0.11 7.80 3.57
C ALA A 63 -1.06 8.65 3.04
N ALA A 64 -2.31 8.23 3.28
CA ALA A 64 -3.49 8.99 2.86
C ALA A 64 -3.61 10.36 3.56
N ALA A 65 -3.16 10.45 4.81
CA ALA A 65 -3.19 11.70 5.55
C ALA A 65 -2.19 12.75 5.04
N ARG A 66 -1.10 12.35 4.37
CA ARG A 66 0.06 13.23 4.15
C ARG A 66 0.49 13.35 2.68
N LEU A 67 0.54 12.24 1.96
CA LEU A 67 1.09 12.19 0.59
C LEU A 67 0.30 13.01 -0.45
N PRO A 68 -1.04 13.17 -0.35
CA PRO A 68 -1.76 14.04 -1.27
C PRO A 68 -1.24 15.48 -1.24
N ALA A 69 -1.02 16.03 -0.05
CA ALA A 69 -0.50 17.38 0.11
C ALA A 69 1.00 17.47 -0.24
N MET A 70 1.81 16.54 0.29
CA MET A 70 3.27 16.61 0.18
C MET A 70 3.78 16.41 -1.24
N VAL A 71 3.26 15.41 -1.95
CA VAL A 71 3.81 14.94 -3.22
C VAL A 71 2.76 14.80 -4.31
N GLY A 72 1.49 15.08 -4.02
CA GLY A 72 0.42 15.06 -5.03
C GLY A 72 -0.08 13.66 -5.37
N PHE A 73 0.04 12.69 -4.47
CA PHE A 73 -0.46 11.32 -4.73
C PHE A 73 -1.96 11.21 -4.43
N ALA A 74 -2.66 10.43 -5.25
CA ALA A 74 -3.94 9.84 -4.86
C ALA A 74 -3.68 8.58 -4.03
N VAL A 75 -4.40 8.39 -2.94
CA VAL A 75 -4.27 7.21 -2.08
C VAL A 75 -5.64 6.58 -1.88
N LEU A 76 -5.84 5.41 -2.50
CA LEU A 76 -7.01 4.57 -2.32
C LEU A 76 -6.73 3.53 -1.23
N ARG A 77 -7.53 3.57 -0.17
CA ARG A 77 -7.50 2.58 0.91
C ARG A 77 -8.87 1.94 1.01
N PHE A 78 -8.91 0.64 1.23
CA PHE A 78 -10.16 -0.09 1.35
C PHE A 78 -9.97 -1.30 2.27
N ASN A 79 -11.07 -1.75 2.86
CA ASN A 79 -11.12 -3.00 3.62
C ASN A 79 -11.39 -4.15 2.65
N THR A 80 -10.56 -5.19 2.65
CA THR A 80 -10.86 -6.44 1.95
C THR A 80 -12.13 -7.09 2.52
N ARG A 81 -12.73 -8.03 1.80
CA ARG A 81 -13.93 -8.77 2.20
C ARG A 81 -13.88 -9.25 3.65
N GLY A 82 -15.00 -9.11 4.35
CA GLY A 82 -15.16 -9.46 5.77
C GLY A 82 -14.45 -8.55 6.79
N THR A 83 -13.55 -7.67 6.35
CA THR A 83 -12.81 -6.77 7.25
C THR A 83 -13.71 -5.65 7.79
N SER A 84 -13.58 -5.37 9.10
CA SER A 84 -14.29 -4.30 9.80
C SER A 84 -13.32 -3.22 10.26
N SER A 85 -13.71 -1.95 10.13
CA SER A 85 -12.99 -0.80 10.67
C SER A 85 -13.99 0.24 11.20
N PRO A 86 -13.53 1.37 11.77
CA PRO A 86 -14.43 2.47 12.15
C PRO A 86 -15.32 3.00 11.01
N ARG A 87 -14.97 2.75 9.75
CA ARG A 87 -15.79 3.14 8.57
C ARG A 87 -16.83 2.11 8.15
N GLY A 88 -16.96 1.01 8.89
CA GLY A 88 -17.90 -0.05 8.60
C GLY A 88 -17.22 -1.37 8.21
N ARG A 89 -18.03 -2.30 7.70
CA ARG A 89 -17.63 -3.66 7.38
C ARG A 89 -17.81 -3.93 5.89
N SER A 90 -16.74 -4.34 5.23
CA SER A 90 -16.81 -4.89 3.88
C SER A 90 -17.57 -6.22 3.91
N GLN A 91 -18.45 -6.43 2.93
CA GLN A 91 -19.25 -7.65 2.84
C GLN A 91 -18.38 -8.90 2.61
N GLY A 92 -19.00 -10.08 2.73
CA GLY A 92 -18.33 -11.37 2.58
C GLY A 92 -17.49 -11.77 3.78
N GLU A 93 -16.56 -12.70 3.54
CA GLU A 93 -15.71 -13.32 4.55
C GLU A 93 -14.28 -13.43 4.05
N PHE A 94 -13.33 -13.41 4.98
CA PHE A 94 -11.90 -13.57 4.69
C PHE A 94 -11.65 -14.87 3.93
N GLY A 95 -11.06 -14.76 2.74
CA GLY A 95 -10.84 -15.85 1.79
C GLY A 95 -9.43 -16.41 1.80
N ASP A 96 -8.66 -16.15 2.86
CA ASP A 96 -7.26 -16.57 3.04
C ASP A 96 -6.33 -16.20 1.88
N GLY A 97 -6.59 -15.05 1.27
CA GLY A 97 -5.82 -14.53 0.15
C GLY A 97 -6.13 -15.21 -1.18
N VAL A 98 -7.21 -15.98 -1.28
CA VAL A 98 -7.71 -16.57 -2.54
C VAL A 98 -8.88 -15.75 -3.08
N ALA A 99 -9.88 -15.50 -2.22
CA ALA A 99 -11.09 -14.81 -2.65
C ALA A 99 -10.86 -13.30 -2.81
N GLU A 100 -9.91 -12.73 -2.07
CA GLU A 100 -9.47 -11.32 -2.17
C GLU A 100 -8.95 -10.93 -3.56
N ARG A 101 -8.73 -11.90 -4.47
CA ARG A 101 -8.49 -11.62 -5.90
C ARG A 101 -9.51 -10.65 -6.48
N ALA A 102 -10.81 -10.86 -6.20
CA ALA A 102 -11.86 -9.99 -6.73
C ALA A 102 -11.88 -8.61 -6.05
N ASP A 103 -11.35 -8.50 -4.83
CA ASP A 103 -11.22 -7.24 -4.11
C ASP A 103 -10.11 -6.36 -4.74
N VAL A 104 -8.96 -6.96 -5.04
CA VAL A 104 -7.86 -6.29 -5.75
C VAL A 104 -8.33 -5.82 -7.12
N ALA A 105 -9.05 -6.67 -7.85
CA ALA A 105 -9.61 -6.32 -9.15
C ALA A 105 -10.58 -5.13 -9.07
N ALA A 106 -11.47 -5.10 -8.07
CA ALA A 106 -12.40 -4.00 -7.85
C ALA A 106 -11.67 -2.69 -7.53
N ALA A 107 -10.63 -2.74 -6.70
CA ALA A 107 -9.84 -1.55 -6.35
C ALA A 107 -9.10 -0.96 -7.57
N VAL A 108 -8.49 -1.79 -8.41
CA VAL A 108 -7.81 -1.31 -9.63
C VAL A 108 -8.80 -0.83 -10.69
N ALA A 109 -9.94 -1.51 -10.84
CA ALA A 109 -11.02 -1.06 -11.72
C ALA A 109 -11.54 0.32 -11.31
N PHE A 110 -11.73 0.56 -10.01
CA PHE A 110 -12.14 1.86 -9.48
C PHE A 110 -11.13 2.96 -9.83
N VAL A 111 -9.82 2.73 -9.70
CA VAL A 111 -8.78 3.70 -10.11
C VAL A 111 -8.94 4.10 -11.57
N ARG A 112 -9.13 3.12 -12.46
CA ARG A 112 -9.36 3.37 -13.89
C ARG A 112 -10.65 4.14 -14.15
N GLU A 113 -11.75 3.78 -13.48
CA GLU A 113 -13.05 4.42 -13.64
C GLU A 113 -13.06 5.88 -13.17
N ARG A 114 -12.28 6.19 -12.12
CA ARG A 114 -12.07 7.56 -11.65
C ARG A 114 -11.10 8.38 -12.53
N GLY A 115 -10.51 7.77 -13.56
CA GLY A 115 -9.54 8.44 -14.44
C GLY A 115 -8.25 8.84 -13.72
N LEU A 116 -7.90 8.14 -12.64
CA LEU A 116 -6.69 8.40 -11.87
C LEU A 116 -5.45 7.82 -12.58
N PRO A 117 -4.24 8.33 -12.29
CA PRO A 117 -3.01 7.73 -12.81
C PRO A 117 -2.93 6.23 -12.50
N LYS A 118 -2.26 5.50 -13.39
CA LYS A 118 -2.02 4.07 -13.26
C LYS A 118 -1.45 3.73 -11.86
N PRO A 119 -1.99 2.72 -11.16
CA PRO A 119 -1.70 2.56 -9.74
C PRO A 119 -0.40 1.80 -9.48
N TRP A 120 0.27 2.17 -8.39
CA TRP A 120 1.16 1.28 -7.64
C TRP A 120 0.33 0.52 -6.60
N LEU A 121 0.54 -0.79 -6.47
CA LEU A 121 -0.01 -1.54 -5.34
C LEU A 121 0.95 -1.47 -4.17
N VAL A 122 0.49 -0.94 -3.04
CA VAL A 122 1.25 -0.86 -1.79
C VAL A 122 0.66 -1.86 -0.80
N GLY A 123 1.28 -3.03 -0.72
CA GLY A 123 0.86 -4.07 0.21
C GLY A 123 1.63 -4.01 1.53
N TRP A 124 0.99 -4.38 2.63
CA TRP A 124 1.68 -4.59 3.91
C TRP A 124 1.31 -5.94 4.52
N SER A 125 2.31 -6.73 4.90
CA SER A 125 2.13 -8.07 5.47
C SER A 125 1.26 -8.93 4.54
N PHE A 126 0.11 -9.42 4.98
CA PHE A 126 -0.89 -10.09 4.13
C PHE A 126 -1.17 -9.36 2.80
N GLY A 127 -1.25 -8.03 2.81
CA GLY A 127 -1.48 -7.24 1.59
C GLY A 127 -0.36 -7.35 0.56
N THR A 128 0.89 -7.66 0.95
CA THR A 128 1.97 -7.91 -0.02
C THR A 128 1.72 -9.19 -0.82
N GLU A 129 1.12 -10.19 -0.17
CA GLU A 129 0.82 -11.47 -0.79
C GLU A 129 -0.30 -11.28 -1.82
N LEU A 130 -1.31 -10.47 -1.52
CA LEU A 130 -2.33 -10.07 -2.49
C LEU A 130 -1.72 -9.35 -3.70
N ALA A 131 -0.81 -8.40 -3.46
CA ALA A 131 -0.09 -7.69 -4.53
C ALA A 131 0.69 -8.66 -5.43
N LEU A 132 1.45 -9.59 -4.83
CA LEU A 132 2.26 -10.56 -5.58
C LEU A 132 1.42 -11.57 -6.37
N LYS A 133 0.30 -12.04 -5.81
CA LYS A 133 -0.56 -13.04 -6.46
C LYS A 133 -1.33 -12.46 -7.64
N TYR A 134 -1.85 -11.24 -7.47
CA TYR A 134 -2.87 -10.68 -8.37
C TYR A 134 -2.44 -9.41 -9.12
N GLY A 135 -1.34 -8.75 -8.73
CA GLY A 135 -0.90 -7.50 -9.36
C GLY A 135 -0.66 -7.61 -10.86
N LEU A 136 -0.04 -8.71 -11.31
CA LEU A 136 0.23 -8.97 -12.75
C LEU A 136 -1.02 -9.24 -13.59
N GLU A 137 -2.20 -9.37 -12.98
CA GLU A 137 -3.46 -9.49 -13.71
C GLU A 137 -4.03 -8.14 -14.14
N HIS A 138 -3.39 -7.05 -13.71
CA HIS A 138 -3.87 -5.70 -13.88
C HIS A 138 -2.81 -4.77 -14.48
N ASP A 139 -3.29 -3.69 -15.07
CA ASP A 139 -2.42 -2.65 -15.61
C ASP A 139 -1.95 -1.74 -14.47
N ILE A 140 -0.84 -2.11 -13.83
CA ILE A 140 -0.21 -1.37 -12.71
C ILE A 140 1.18 -0.82 -13.08
N GLU A 141 1.64 0.21 -12.37
CA GLU A 141 3.00 0.78 -12.52
C GLU A 141 4.05 -0.02 -11.75
N GLY A 142 3.66 -0.76 -10.71
CA GLY A 142 4.58 -1.50 -9.87
C GLY A 142 3.98 -1.95 -8.55
N VAL A 143 4.75 -2.71 -7.77
CA VAL A 143 4.37 -3.13 -6.41
C VAL A 143 5.42 -2.73 -5.39
N ILE A 144 4.95 -2.26 -4.24
CA ILE A 144 5.74 -1.98 -3.05
C ILE A 144 5.24 -2.88 -1.93
N LEU A 145 6.14 -3.70 -1.40
CA LEU A 145 5.83 -4.78 -0.47
C LEU A 145 6.44 -4.44 0.89
N LEU A 146 5.60 -4.02 1.83
CA LEU A 146 6.02 -3.68 3.20
C LEU A 146 5.95 -4.93 4.08
N SER A 147 7.09 -5.33 4.67
CA SER A 147 7.18 -6.53 5.51
C SER A 147 6.58 -7.80 4.86
N PRO A 148 7.04 -8.22 3.66
CA PRO A 148 6.42 -9.33 2.94
C PRO A 148 6.72 -10.67 3.61
N PRO A 149 5.74 -11.39 4.20
CA PRO A 149 6.01 -12.60 4.95
C PRO A 149 6.17 -13.84 4.05
N LEU A 150 5.78 -13.75 2.76
CA LEU A 150 5.84 -14.81 1.76
C LEU A 150 5.28 -16.18 2.24
N ARG A 151 4.21 -16.17 3.03
CA ARG A 151 3.59 -17.38 3.60
C ARG A 151 2.57 -18.03 2.67
N ARG A 152 1.80 -17.22 1.96
CA ARG A 152 0.73 -17.62 1.02
C ARG A 152 1.13 -17.47 -0.44
N THR A 153 2.14 -16.65 -0.71
CA THR A 153 2.68 -16.51 -2.06
C THR A 153 3.56 -17.71 -2.34
N THR A 154 3.20 -18.49 -3.36
CA THR A 154 3.99 -19.65 -3.78
C THR A 154 5.23 -19.22 -4.58
N PRO A 155 6.29 -20.05 -4.63
CA PRO A 155 7.45 -19.78 -5.47
C PRO A 155 7.09 -19.58 -6.95
N ALA A 156 6.08 -20.31 -7.44
CA ALA A 156 5.59 -20.15 -8.82
C ALA A 156 4.92 -18.79 -9.03
N GLU A 157 4.14 -18.30 -8.07
CA GLU A 157 3.53 -16.97 -8.13
C GLU A 157 4.59 -15.87 -8.11
N LEU A 158 5.63 -16.00 -7.28
CA LEU A 158 6.74 -15.06 -7.25
C LEU A 158 7.54 -15.09 -8.56
N ALA A 159 7.85 -16.27 -9.10
CA ALA A 159 8.64 -16.43 -10.31
C ALA A 159 7.96 -15.81 -11.56
N ARG A 160 6.63 -15.67 -11.58
CA ARG A 160 5.91 -14.96 -12.66
C ARG A 160 6.40 -13.53 -12.85
N TRP A 161 6.84 -12.87 -11.78
CA TRP A 161 7.33 -11.50 -11.83
C TRP A 161 8.64 -11.38 -12.61
N ASN A 162 9.47 -12.42 -12.68
CA ASN A 162 10.70 -12.42 -13.49
C ASN A 162 10.42 -12.17 -14.99
N GLY A 163 9.30 -12.69 -15.49
CA GLY A 163 8.86 -12.49 -16.87
C GLY A 163 8.13 -11.17 -17.12
N ALA A 164 7.85 -10.39 -16.08
CA ALA A 164 7.17 -9.11 -16.16
C ALA A 164 8.17 -7.95 -16.17
N SER A 165 7.83 -6.85 -16.85
CA SER A 165 8.59 -5.59 -16.77
C SER A 165 8.12 -4.70 -15.60
N VAL A 166 7.20 -5.19 -14.77
CA VAL A 166 6.58 -4.44 -13.68
C VAL A 166 7.54 -4.42 -12.48
N PRO A 167 7.98 -3.24 -12.00
CA PRO A 167 8.87 -3.11 -10.84
C PRO A 167 8.34 -3.79 -9.58
N VAL A 168 9.25 -4.45 -8.86
CA VAL A 168 9.00 -5.04 -7.54
C VAL A 168 9.95 -4.43 -6.53
N VAL A 169 9.42 -3.81 -5.48
CA VAL A 169 10.22 -3.26 -4.38
C VAL A 169 9.76 -3.89 -3.06
N ALA A 170 10.64 -4.62 -2.39
CA ALA A 170 10.40 -5.21 -1.08
C ALA A 170 11.08 -4.39 0.01
N VAL A 171 10.31 -3.74 0.87
CA VAL A 171 10.80 -3.00 2.04
C VAL A 171 10.76 -3.93 3.25
N VAL A 172 11.93 -4.36 3.70
CA VAL A 172 12.11 -5.46 4.64
C VAL A 172 12.69 -4.93 5.96
N PRO A 173 12.00 -5.08 7.10
CA PRO A 173 12.54 -4.63 8.37
C PRO A 173 13.69 -5.54 8.83
N GLU A 174 14.72 -4.95 9.43
CA GLU A 174 15.87 -5.69 9.96
C GLU A 174 15.47 -6.74 11.00
N HIS A 175 14.52 -6.42 11.88
CA HIS A 175 14.07 -7.28 12.97
C HIS A 175 12.63 -7.78 12.71
N ASP A 176 12.33 -8.17 11.47
CA ASP A 176 11.08 -8.87 11.16
C ASP A 176 11.09 -10.30 11.75
N ASP A 177 9.94 -10.74 12.26
CA ASP A 177 9.74 -12.09 12.82
C ASP A 177 9.42 -13.13 11.73
N PHE A 178 9.13 -12.69 10.50
CA PHE A 178 8.66 -13.51 9.39
C PHE A 178 9.65 -13.61 8.24
N LEU A 179 10.25 -12.48 7.81
CA LEU A 179 11.20 -12.45 6.71
C LEU A 179 12.22 -11.33 6.93
N GLN A 180 13.47 -11.70 7.20
CA GLN A 180 14.57 -10.75 7.39
C GLN A 180 15.35 -10.50 6.10
N PRO A 181 16.15 -9.42 6.00
CA PRO A 181 16.75 -8.98 4.74
C PRO A 181 17.60 -10.03 3.99
N ALA A 182 18.38 -10.85 4.72
CA ALA A 182 19.19 -11.88 4.08
C ALA A 182 18.32 -12.95 3.40
N GLU A 183 17.32 -13.45 4.11
CA GLU A 183 16.36 -14.42 3.56
C GLU A 183 15.52 -13.79 2.44
N ALA A 184 15.11 -12.53 2.58
CA ALA A 184 14.42 -11.82 1.52
C ALA A 184 15.27 -11.74 0.24
N ALA A 185 16.57 -11.45 0.34
CA ALA A 185 17.46 -11.42 -0.81
C ALA A 185 17.53 -12.79 -1.52
N GLU A 186 17.54 -13.89 -0.77
CA GLU A 186 17.51 -15.26 -1.32
C GLU A 186 16.17 -15.56 -2.02
N GLN A 187 15.04 -15.27 -1.37
CA GLN A 187 13.72 -15.54 -1.92
C GLN A 187 13.43 -14.69 -3.18
N PHE A 188 13.75 -13.39 -3.14
CA PHE A 188 13.53 -12.49 -4.26
C PHE A 188 14.57 -12.65 -5.39
N ALA A 189 15.60 -13.48 -5.24
CA ALA A 189 16.53 -13.80 -6.33
C ALA A 189 15.83 -14.46 -7.55
N ALA A 190 14.64 -15.05 -7.34
CA ALA A 190 13.77 -15.52 -8.42
C ALA A 190 13.29 -14.41 -9.36
N VAL A 191 13.36 -13.14 -8.93
CA VAL A 191 12.97 -11.94 -9.67
C VAL A 191 14.19 -11.00 -9.69
N PRO A 192 15.14 -11.14 -10.64
CA PRO A 192 16.43 -10.45 -10.60
C PRO A 192 16.36 -8.92 -10.63
N HIS A 193 15.24 -8.35 -11.08
CA HIS A 193 14.99 -6.91 -11.08
C HIS A 193 14.23 -6.42 -9.83
N ALA A 194 13.88 -7.31 -8.90
CA ALA A 194 13.28 -6.91 -7.62
C ALA A 194 14.33 -6.20 -6.76
N ARG A 195 13.95 -5.06 -6.17
CA ARG A 195 14.78 -4.33 -5.23
C ARG A 195 14.38 -4.69 -3.81
N VAL A 196 15.29 -5.31 -3.06
CA VAL A 196 15.13 -5.57 -1.63
C VAL A 196 15.77 -4.43 -0.84
N VAL A 197 14.98 -3.74 -0.03
CA VAL A 197 15.37 -2.57 0.76
C VAL A 197 15.35 -2.94 2.24
N PRO A 198 16.53 -3.23 2.85
CA PRO A 198 16.60 -3.41 4.30
C PRO A 198 16.35 -2.09 5.02
N VAL A 199 15.57 -2.13 6.10
CA VAL A 199 15.33 -0.97 6.97
C VAL A 199 15.84 -1.25 8.37
N GLU A 200 16.91 -0.54 8.74
CA GLU A 200 17.57 -0.63 10.04
C GLU A 200 16.61 -0.31 11.20
N GLY A 201 16.67 -1.11 12.25
CA GLY A 201 15.82 -1.03 13.44
C GLY A 201 14.32 -1.25 13.16
N GLY A 202 13.95 -1.56 11.91
CA GLY A 202 12.60 -1.85 11.49
C GLY A 202 12.09 -3.13 12.15
N LYS A 203 10.79 -3.15 12.47
CA LYS A 203 10.06 -4.35 12.90
C LYS A 203 8.86 -4.53 12.01
N HIS A 204 8.27 -5.72 12.02
CA HIS A 204 7.15 -6.11 11.14
C HIS A 204 6.05 -5.05 11.03
N LEU A 205 5.73 -4.41 12.17
CA LEU A 205 4.65 -3.45 12.26
C LEU A 205 5.03 -1.99 11.98
N TRP A 206 6.30 -1.62 11.73
CA TRP A 206 6.71 -0.23 11.46
C TRP A 206 6.23 0.80 12.51
N VAL A 207 6.21 0.39 13.79
CA VAL A 207 5.71 1.24 14.89
C VAL A 207 6.70 2.37 15.17
N GLY A 208 6.16 3.58 15.36
CA GLY A 208 6.93 4.79 15.62
C GLY A 208 7.00 5.72 14.40
N GLU A 209 7.05 7.03 14.65
CA GLU A 209 7.04 8.04 13.59
C GLU A 209 8.29 7.98 12.71
N SER A 210 9.46 7.67 13.27
CA SER A 210 10.69 7.49 12.48
C SER A 210 10.55 6.33 11.48
N GLN A 211 10.08 5.17 11.95
CA GLN A 211 9.86 3.99 11.12
C GLN A 211 8.78 4.24 10.06
N THR A 212 7.65 4.87 10.44
CA THR A 212 6.63 5.21 9.45
C THR A 212 7.16 6.19 8.41
N ARG A 213 7.89 7.24 8.81
CA ARG A 213 8.47 8.21 7.87
C ARG A 213 9.45 7.54 6.92
N ARG A 214 10.35 6.71 7.43
CA ARG A 214 11.31 5.94 6.64
C ARG A 214 10.61 5.10 5.55
N VAL A 215 9.49 4.47 5.88
CA VAL A 215 8.66 3.71 4.92
C VAL A 215 7.97 4.61 3.91
N LEU A 216 7.41 5.75 4.34
CA LEU A 216 6.80 6.71 3.42
C LEU A 216 7.83 7.32 2.46
N ASP A 217 9.06 7.56 2.92
CA ASP A 217 10.17 8.02 2.08
C ASP A 217 10.51 6.97 1.01
N GLU A 218 10.56 5.67 1.34
CA GLU A 218 10.76 4.62 0.32
C GLU A 218 9.62 4.55 -0.68
N ILE A 219 8.37 4.67 -0.22
CA ILE A 219 7.21 4.67 -1.11
C ILE A 219 7.33 5.83 -2.11
N VAL A 220 7.65 7.02 -1.62
CA VAL A 220 7.76 8.22 -2.43
C VAL A 220 8.96 8.16 -3.37
N GLU A 221 10.14 7.74 -2.91
CA GLU A 221 11.32 7.60 -3.75
C GLU A 221 11.13 6.55 -4.85
N THR A 222 10.34 5.51 -4.58
CA THR A 222 10.01 4.49 -5.58
C THR A 222 9.05 5.02 -6.64
N VAL A 223 7.99 5.73 -6.22
CA VAL A 223 6.90 6.16 -7.11
C VAL A 223 7.22 7.46 -7.83
N LEU A 224 7.96 8.37 -7.18
CA LEU A 224 8.35 9.67 -7.69
C LEU A 224 9.81 9.98 -7.26
N PRO A 225 10.80 9.37 -7.94
CA PRO A 225 12.22 9.50 -7.60
C PRO A 225 12.68 10.96 -7.43
N GLY A 226 13.49 11.22 -6.41
CA GLY A 226 13.97 12.57 -6.06
C GLY A 226 13.00 13.40 -5.21
N SER A 227 11.89 12.82 -4.76
CA SER A 227 10.92 13.48 -3.87
C SER A 227 11.06 13.10 -2.40
N ALA A 228 12.00 12.20 -2.07
CA ALA A 228 12.44 11.93 -0.70
C ALA A 228 13.72 12.73 -0.35
N PRO A 229 13.97 13.02 0.94
CA PRO A 229 13.10 12.75 2.09
C PRO A 229 11.89 13.69 2.14
N LEU A 230 10.77 13.18 2.64
CA LEU A 230 9.57 13.97 2.84
C LEU A 230 9.79 15.11 3.86
N PRO A 231 9.15 16.27 3.66
CA PRO A 231 9.28 17.39 4.58
C PRO A 231 8.76 17.04 5.98
N THR A 232 9.46 17.50 7.01
CA THR A 232 9.07 17.31 8.42
C THR A 232 8.22 18.45 8.97
N THR A 233 8.03 19.51 8.19
CA THR A 233 7.21 20.67 8.54
C THR A 233 6.27 21.03 7.39
N TRP A 234 5.10 21.56 7.72
CA TRP A 234 4.09 22.06 6.78
C TRP A 234 3.84 23.55 7.00
N PRO A 235 3.69 24.39 5.96
CA PRO A 235 3.38 25.81 6.12
C PRO A 235 2.09 26.01 6.94
N ALA A 236 2.12 26.87 7.96
CA ALA A 236 0.98 27.06 8.87
C ALA A 236 -0.25 27.66 8.17
N ASP A 237 -0.03 28.45 7.11
CA ASP A 237 -1.09 29.16 6.39
C ASP A 237 -1.75 28.31 5.29
N ALA A 238 -1.16 27.16 4.95
CA ALA A 238 -1.68 26.21 3.97
C ALA A 238 -2.65 25.17 4.57
N ALA A 239 -3.03 25.32 5.84
CA ALA A 239 -3.91 24.41 6.56
C ALA A 239 -5.37 24.90 6.66
N ARG A 240 -5.73 25.96 5.92
CA ARG A 240 -7.09 26.52 5.85
C ARG A 240 -7.78 26.13 4.56
#